data_AF-A0A926W153-F1
#
_entry.id   AF-A0A926W153-F1
#
_cell.length_a   1.000
_cell.length_b   1.000
_cell.length_c   1.000
_cell.angle_alpha   90.00
_cell.angle_beta   90.00
_cell.angle_gamma   90.00
#
_symmetry.space_group_name_H-M   'P 1'
#
loop_
_entity.id
_entity.type
_entity.pdbx_description
1 polymer ?
#
loop_
_entity_poly.entity_id
_entity_poly.type
_entity_poly.pdbx_seq_one_letter_code
_entity_poly.pdbx_strand_id
1 'polypeptide(L)'
;MGDNLLVCTFPLITLEPNQLNLFSDLTVTPARTAETLLMSLKALLKWKSQIFEYQQKVRENKPPQQTALFDLTPKHCDLDQIDPLLLRLVPMSFYRMPANSPGDACLYFIIDSAASLVLYVGETCRSND
;
A
#
# COMPACT_ATOMS: atom_id res chain seq x y z
N MET A 1 7.61 -33.71 -65.15
CA MET A 1 7.56 -32.48 -65.96
C MET A 1 6.85 -31.44 -65.11
N GLY A 2 7.64 -30.57 -64.46
CA GLY A 2 7.20 -29.30 -63.87
C GLY A 2 6.39 -29.34 -62.57
N ASP A 3 7.01 -29.70 -61.45
CA ASP A 3 6.51 -29.33 -60.12
C ASP A 3 6.84 -27.86 -59.86
N ASN A 4 5.82 -27.01 -59.84
CA ASN A 4 5.95 -25.57 -59.57
C ASN A 4 6.16 -25.34 -58.07
N LEU A 5 7.42 -25.23 -57.67
CA LEU A 5 7.84 -24.79 -56.34
C LEU A 5 7.70 -23.26 -56.27
N LEU A 6 6.61 -22.75 -55.69
CA LEU A 6 6.51 -21.34 -55.30
C LEU A 6 7.38 -21.12 -54.05
N VAL A 7 8.64 -20.78 -54.27
CA VAL A 7 9.56 -20.31 -53.23
C VAL A 7 9.19 -18.87 -52.91
N CYS A 8 8.46 -18.66 -51.81
CA CYS A 8 8.29 -17.33 -51.24
C CYS A 8 9.58 -16.95 -50.50
N THR A 9 10.51 -16.29 -51.20
CA THR A 9 11.68 -15.66 -50.58
C THR A 9 11.22 -14.38 -49.89
N PHE A 10 10.96 -14.42 -48.58
CA PHE A 10 10.85 -13.20 -47.79
C PHE A 10 12.27 -12.73 -47.45
N PRO A 11 12.64 -11.45 -47.67
CA PRO A 11 13.88 -10.92 -47.15
C PRO A 11 13.82 -10.99 -45.63
N LEU A 12 14.78 -11.67 -45.02
CA LEU A 12 14.98 -11.70 -43.58
C LEU A 12 15.53 -10.32 -43.20
N ILE A 13 14.63 -9.38 -42.95
CA ILE A 13 14.99 -8.11 -42.32
C ILE A 13 15.33 -8.48 -40.87
N THR A 14 16.61 -8.65 -40.59
CA THR A 14 17.13 -8.66 -39.22
C THR A 14 16.82 -7.29 -38.62
N LEU A 15 15.71 -7.20 -37.90
CA LEU A 15 15.47 -6.09 -36.98
C LEU A 15 16.45 -6.31 -35.83
N GLU A 16 17.64 -5.71 -35.93
CA GLU A 16 18.50 -5.49 -34.76
C GLU A 16 17.63 -4.83 -33.67
N PRO A 17 17.58 -5.36 -32.45
CA PRO A 17 16.86 -4.73 -31.35
C PRO A 17 17.67 -3.50 -30.92
N ASN A 18 17.60 -2.43 -31.72
CA ASN A 18 18.18 -1.15 -31.37
C ASN A 18 17.27 -0.51 -30.30
N GLN A 19 17.41 -0.98 -29.06
CA GLN A 19 16.81 -0.32 -27.91
C GLN A 19 17.50 1.04 -27.76
N LEU A 20 16.78 2.08 -28.17
CA LEU A 20 17.18 3.47 -27.96
C LEU A 20 17.46 3.68 -26.47
N ASN A 21 18.69 4.07 -26.13
CA ASN A 21 19.09 4.35 -24.75
C ASN A 21 18.30 5.57 -24.25
N LEU A 22 17.32 5.31 -23.36
CA LEU A 22 16.50 6.35 -22.73
C LEU A 22 17.30 7.34 -21.87
N PHE A 23 18.57 7.02 -21.56
CA PHE A 23 19.38 7.73 -20.58
C PHE A 23 20.71 8.25 -21.13
N SER A 24 20.88 8.29 -22.47
CA SER A 24 22.13 8.68 -23.13
C SER A 24 22.60 10.08 -22.70
N ASP A 25 21.66 11.00 -22.48
CA ASP A 25 21.91 12.43 -22.24
C ASP A 25 21.32 12.91 -20.90
N LEU A 26 21.41 12.09 -19.85
CA LEU A 26 21.08 12.61 -18.51
C LEU A 26 22.20 13.53 -18.03
N THR A 27 21.97 14.84 -18.13
CA THR A 27 22.67 15.80 -17.27
C THR A 27 22.29 15.47 -15.83
N VAL A 28 23.18 14.77 -15.13
CA VAL A 28 22.99 14.41 -13.72
C VAL A 28 22.91 15.72 -12.93
N THR A 29 21.69 16.16 -12.62
CA THR A 29 21.48 17.24 -11.66
C THR A 29 22.06 16.73 -10.34
N PRO A 30 22.96 17.47 -9.68
CA PRO A 30 23.50 17.03 -8.41
C PRO A 30 22.33 16.77 -7.46
N ALA A 31 22.29 15.55 -6.92
CA ALA A 31 21.29 15.19 -5.94
C ALA A 31 21.32 16.24 -4.83
N ARG A 32 20.15 16.82 -4.52
CA ARG A 32 20.01 17.68 -3.34
C ARG A 32 20.69 16.97 -2.18
N THR A 33 21.63 17.64 -1.53
CA THR A 33 22.33 17.10 -0.36
C THR A 33 21.27 16.52 0.56
N ALA A 34 21.32 15.20 0.75
CA ALA A 34 20.32 14.52 1.56
C ALA A 34 20.34 15.17 2.93
N GLU A 35 19.25 15.85 3.28
CA GLU A 35 19.11 16.43 4.61
C GLU A 35 19.41 15.30 5.59
N THR A 36 20.36 15.53 6.51
CA THR A 36 20.70 14.53 7.51
C THR A 36 19.44 14.28 8.33
N LEU A 37 18.81 13.12 8.13
CA LEU A 37 17.61 12.69 8.85
C LEU A 37 18.00 12.41 10.31
N LEU A 38 18.07 13.48 11.09
CA LEU A 38 18.28 13.39 12.52
C LEU A 38 16.94 13.04 13.17
N MET A 39 16.87 11.83 13.73
CA MET A 39 15.78 11.36 14.59
C MET A 39 15.80 12.09 15.96
N SER A 40 15.71 13.42 15.93
CA SER A 40 15.66 14.26 17.11
C SER A 40 14.27 14.26 17.74
N LEU A 41 14.18 14.54 19.04
CA LEU A 41 12.90 14.73 19.73
C LEU A 41 12.02 15.77 19.03
N LYS A 42 12.61 16.89 18.61
CA LYS A 42 11.91 17.95 17.88
C LYS A 42 11.33 17.45 16.57
N ALA A 43 12.09 16.67 15.80
CA ALA A 43 11.64 16.10 14.54
C ALA A 43 10.51 15.08 14.77
N LEU A 44 10.62 14.22 15.79
CA LEU A 44 9.58 13.26 16.14
C LEU A 44 8.27 13.95 16.56
N LEU A 45 8.34 14.97 17.41
CA LEU A 45 7.17 15.73 17.83
C LEU A 45 6.50 16.42 16.63
N LYS A 46 7.29 17.04 15.76
CA LYS A 46 6.78 17.68 14.54
C LYS A 46 6.05 16.65 13.66
N TRP A 47 6.65 15.48 13.44
CA TRP A 47 6.04 14.43 12.62
C TRP A 47 4.72 13.92 13.22
N LYS A 48 4.67 13.68 14.54
CA LYS A 48 3.44 13.29 15.24
C LYS A 48 2.35 14.34 15.10
N SER A 49 2.67 15.63 15.27
CA SER A 49 1.70 16.72 15.10
C SER A 49 1.15 16.79 13.68
N GLN A 50 2.00 16.60 12.67
CA GLN A 50 1.55 16.60 11.27
C GLN A 50 0.57 15.46 10.97
N ILE A 51 0.84 14.25 11.48
CA ILE A 51 -0.07 13.12 11.32
C ILE A 51 -1.37 13.36 12.08
N PHE A 52 -1.28 13.88 13.30
CA PHE A 52 -2.45 14.22 14.11
C PHE A 52 -3.38 15.16 13.35
N GLU A 53 -2.85 16.30 12.90
CA GLU A 53 -3.62 17.32 12.16
C GLU A 53 -4.27 16.74 10.91
N TYR A 54 -3.55 15.91 10.16
CA TYR A 54 -4.09 15.24 8.99
C TYR A 54 -5.24 14.28 9.36
N GLN A 55 -5.06 13.44 10.37
CA GLN A 55 -6.08 12.48 10.81
C GLN A 55 -7.33 13.17 11.34
N GLN A 56 -7.17 14.29 12.07
CA GLN A 56 -8.32 15.10 12.50
C GLN A 56 -9.07 15.69 11.30
N LYS A 57 -8.35 16.27 10.33
CA LYS A 57 -8.96 16.80 9.10
C LYS A 57 -9.73 15.74 8.32
N VAL A 58 -9.22 14.50 8.22
CA VAL A 58 -9.93 13.39 7.55
C VAL A 58 -11.18 12.96 8.32
N ARG A 59 -11.18 13.04 9.65
CA ARG A 59 -12.36 12.75 10.47
C ARG A 59 -13.44 13.81 10.33
N GLU A 60 -13.05 15.09 10.27
CA GLU A 60 -13.97 16.22 10.08
C GLU A 60 -14.52 16.28 8.65
N ASN A 61 -13.65 16.09 7.66
CA ASN A 61 -14.00 16.14 6.25
C ASN A 61 -14.21 14.72 5.75
N LYS A 62 -15.46 14.25 5.74
CA LYS A 62 -15.80 12.90 5.27
C LYS A 62 -15.21 12.72 3.86
N PRO A 63 -14.16 11.89 3.68
CA PRO A 63 -13.47 11.79 2.40
C PRO A 63 -14.41 11.18 1.35
N PRO A 64 -14.14 11.39 0.05
CA PRO A 64 -14.90 10.72 -1.00
C PRO A 64 -14.94 9.22 -0.73
N GLN A 65 -16.15 8.67 -0.61
CA GLN A 65 -16.31 7.26 -0.31
C GLN A 65 -15.94 6.44 -1.55
N GLN A 66 -15.05 5.46 -1.36
CA GLN A 66 -14.75 4.51 -2.41
C GLN A 66 -16.01 3.71 -2.73
N THR A 67 -16.53 3.87 -3.94
CA THR A 67 -17.63 3.06 -4.44
C THR A 67 -17.11 1.68 -4.83
N ALA A 68 -17.95 0.66 -4.64
CA ALA A 68 -17.60 -0.67 -5.09
C ALA A 68 -17.68 -0.76 -6.61
N LEU A 69 -16.70 -1.42 -7.24
CA LEU A 69 -16.72 -1.72 -8.68
C LEU A 69 -17.71 -2.85 -9.01
N PHE A 70 -18.04 -3.67 -8.00
CA PHE A 70 -18.96 -4.81 -8.08
C PHE A 70 -19.93 -4.78 -6.90
N ASP A 71 -21.03 -5.52 -6.99
CA ASP A 71 -21.96 -5.68 -5.88
C ASP A 71 -21.27 -6.34 -4.69
N LEU A 72 -21.26 -5.64 -3.56
CA LEU A 72 -20.69 -6.16 -2.32
C LEU A 72 -21.65 -7.15 -1.67
N THR A 73 -21.09 -8.22 -1.11
CA THR A 73 -21.82 -9.09 -0.18
C THR A 73 -22.35 -8.27 1.02
N PRO A 74 -23.42 -8.75 1.69
CA PRO A 74 -24.02 -8.03 2.80
C PRO A 74 -22.99 -7.62 3.85
N LYS A 75 -23.04 -6.36 4.28
CA LYS A 75 -22.09 -5.81 5.26
C LYS A 75 -22.21 -6.59 6.58
N HIS A 76 -21.12 -7.24 6.98
CA HIS A 76 -21.03 -7.93 8.27
C HIS A 76 -21.06 -6.94 9.45
N CYS A 77 -20.55 -5.71 9.26
CA CYS A 77 -20.65 -4.63 10.24
C CYS A 77 -20.72 -3.26 9.54
N ASP A 78 -21.11 -2.23 10.31
CA ASP A 78 -21.01 -0.84 9.89
C ASP A 78 -19.58 -0.32 10.11
N LEU A 79 -18.82 -0.20 9.02
CA LEU A 79 -17.43 0.26 9.05
C LEU A 79 -17.29 1.70 9.56
N ASP A 80 -18.33 2.53 9.41
CA ASP A 80 -18.32 3.93 9.86
C ASP A 80 -18.36 4.03 11.41
N GLN A 81 -18.68 2.94 12.12
CA GLN A 81 -18.75 2.92 13.59
C GLN A 81 -17.47 2.43 14.28
N ILE A 82 -16.49 1.92 13.51
CA ILE A 82 -15.24 1.45 14.09
C ILE A 82 -14.34 2.65 14.39
N ASP A 83 -14.13 2.97 15.66
CA ASP A 83 -13.07 3.90 16.08
C ASP A 83 -11.85 3.14 16.64
N PRO A 84 -10.72 3.10 15.92
CA PRO A 84 -9.51 2.41 16.35
C PRO A 84 -9.00 2.83 17.74
N LEU A 85 -9.28 4.07 18.17
CA LEU A 85 -8.81 4.62 19.45
C LEU A 85 -9.66 4.15 20.65
N LEU A 86 -10.86 3.61 20.40
CA LEU A 86 -11.76 3.10 21.44
C LEU A 86 -11.74 1.57 21.55
N LEU A 87 -10.99 0.89 20.67
CA LEU A 87 -10.87 -0.56 20.69
C LEU A 87 -10.07 -1.05 21.91
N ARG A 88 -10.34 -2.29 22.33
CA ARG A 88 -9.59 -2.95 23.39
C ARG A 88 -8.12 -3.12 22.96
N LEU A 89 -7.22 -2.61 23.78
CA LEU A 89 -5.79 -2.84 23.62
C LEU A 89 -5.45 -4.31 23.91
N VAL A 90 -4.68 -4.90 23.01
CA VAL A 90 -4.16 -6.27 23.12
C VAL A 90 -2.63 -6.25 23.09
N PRO A 91 -1.96 -7.21 23.75
CA PRO A 91 -0.50 -7.31 23.68
C PRO A 91 -0.01 -7.49 22.23
N MET A 92 1.22 -7.03 21.94
CA MET A 92 1.85 -7.20 20.62
C MET A 92 1.97 -8.66 20.17
N SER A 93 1.86 -9.62 21.09
CA SER A 93 1.81 -11.05 20.80
C SER A 93 0.42 -11.54 20.35
N PHE A 94 -0.53 -10.66 20.01
CA PHE A 94 -1.88 -11.03 19.60
C PHE A 94 -1.91 -12.01 18.41
N TYR A 95 -0.91 -11.94 17.52
CA TYR A 95 -0.75 -12.87 16.38
C TYR A 95 -0.53 -14.33 16.79
N ARG A 96 -0.26 -14.59 18.08
CA ARG A 96 -0.15 -15.93 18.66
C ARG A 96 -1.43 -16.39 19.35
N MET A 97 -2.44 -15.54 19.47
CA MET A 97 -3.70 -15.93 20.09
C MET A 97 -4.39 -16.97 19.21
N PRO A 98 -4.96 -18.03 19.80
CA PRO A 98 -5.75 -18.98 19.03
C PRO A 98 -6.92 -18.22 18.40
N ALA A 99 -7.18 -18.48 17.12
CA ALA A 99 -8.33 -17.90 16.46
C ALA A 99 -9.61 -18.37 17.17
N ASN A 100 -10.54 -17.44 17.44
CA ASN A 100 -11.84 -17.81 18.03
C ASN A 100 -12.66 -18.71 17.09
N SER A 101 -12.34 -18.66 15.78
CA SER A 101 -12.92 -19.43 14.69
C SER A 101 -11.82 -19.71 13.65
N PRO A 102 -11.66 -20.95 13.16
CA PRO A 102 -10.78 -21.24 12.03
C PRO A 102 -11.20 -20.45 10.79
N GLY A 103 -10.25 -19.80 10.12
CA GLY A 103 -10.45 -19.21 8.79
C GLY A 103 -10.88 -17.74 8.73
N ASP A 104 -11.01 -17.04 9.87
CA ASP A 104 -11.36 -15.62 9.89
C ASP A 104 -10.11 -14.72 9.89
N ALA A 105 -10.09 -13.75 8.98
CA ALA A 105 -9.12 -12.64 8.99
C ALA A 105 -9.65 -11.52 9.88
N CYS A 106 -8.78 -10.96 10.72
CA CYS A 106 -9.09 -9.84 11.60
C CYS A 106 -8.28 -8.62 11.21
N LEU A 107 -8.90 -7.43 11.26
CA LEU A 107 -8.18 -6.17 11.19
C LEU A 107 -7.54 -5.85 12.55
N TYR A 108 -6.33 -5.31 12.53
CA TYR A 108 -5.67 -4.77 13.71
C TYR A 108 -5.07 -3.39 13.44
N PHE A 109 -4.99 -2.61 14.51
CA PHE A 109 -4.52 -1.22 14.48
C PHE A 109 -3.34 -1.07 15.41
N ILE A 110 -2.25 -0.49 14.91
CA ILE A 110 -1.14 -0.05 15.74
C ILE A 110 -1.34 1.44 15.98
N ILE A 111 -1.40 1.83 17.24
CA ILE A 111 -1.67 3.21 17.64
C ILE A 111 -0.56 3.77 18.52
N ASP A 112 -0.38 5.08 18.47
CA ASP A 112 0.23 5.85 19.56
C ASP A 112 -0.89 6.33 20.47
N SER A 113 -1.04 5.68 21.62
CA SER A 113 -2.10 6.00 22.59
C SER A 113 -1.90 7.34 23.29
N ALA A 114 -0.66 7.83 23.42
CA ALA A 114 -0.38 9.12 24.06
C ALA A 114 -0.71 10.29 23.14
N ALA A 115 -0.50 10.12 21.84
CA ALA A 115 -0.78 11.14 20.83
C ALA A 115 -2.12 10.93 20.09
N SER A 116 -2.86 9.87 20.43
CA SER A 116 -4.11 9.45 19.76
C SER A 116 -3.95 9.32 18.24
N LEU A 117 -2.89 8.63 17.80
CA LEU A 117 -2.57 8.44 16.39
C LEU A 117 -2.79 7.00 15.96
N VAL A 118 -3.37 6.80 14.78
CA VAL A 118 -3.30 5.50 14.08
C VAL A 118 -2.04 5.49 13.22
N LEU A 119 -1.14 4.55 13.47
CA LEU A 119 0.15 4.48 12.79
C LEU A 119 0.18 3.43 11.68
N TYR A 120 -0.54 2.33 11.89
CA TYR A 120 -0.60 1.23 10.93
C TYR A 120 -1.93 0.49 11.06
N VAL A 121 -2.45 0.04 9.92
CA VAL A 121 -3.61 -0.83 9.81
C VAL A 121 -3.16 -2.08 9.07
N GLY A 122 -3.43 -3.25 9.64
CA GLY A 122 -3.09 -4.52 9.04
C GLY A 122 -4.23 -5.53 9.19
N GLU A 123 -4.06 -6.67 8.54
CA GLU A 123 -4.93 -7.82 8.66
C GLU A 123 -4.14 -9.04 9.11
N THR A 124 -4.78 -9.96 9.83
CA THR A 124 -4.25 -11.29 10.10
C THR A 124 -4.58 -12.22 8.93
N CYS A 125 -3.66 -13.13 8.59
CA CYS A 125 -3.93 -14.14 7.57
C CYS A 125 -5.07 -15.06 8.02
N ARG A 126 -5.93 -15.48 7.07
CA ARG A 126 -6.84 -16.60 7.27
C ARG A 126 -5.98 -17.84 7.50
N SER A 127 -6.12 -18.49 8.65
CA SER A 127 -5.62 -19.86 8.80
C SER A 127 -6.51 -20.76 7.96
N ASN A 128 -6.05 -21.14 6.77
CA ASN A 128 -6.65 -22.26 6.05
C ASN A 128 -6.40 -23.53 6.88
N ASP A 129 -7.46 -24.29 7.14
CA ASP A 129 -7.32 -25.73 7.39
C ASP A 129 -6.94 -26.45 6.08
#